data_AF-A0A2G0E6W2-F1
#
_entry.id   AF-A0A2G0E6W2-F1
#
_cell.length_a   1.000
_cell.length_b   1.000
_cell.length_c   1.000
_cell.angle_alpha   90.00
_cell.angle_beta   90.00
_cell.angle_gamma   90.00
#
_symmetry.space_group_name_H-M   'P 1'
#
loop_
_entity.id
_entity.type
_entity.pdbx_description
1 polymer ?
#
loop_
_entity_poly.entity_id
_entity_poly.type
_entity_poly.pdbx_seq_one_letter_code
_entity_poly.pdbx_strand_id
1 'polypeptide(L)'
;KLKKKTKLKKLEKKQKKALAYMNPSIDDLAGMGKEYHARIYERMSRNEDFLNIRVGTGEIISSFKTNYQPAEEDDLSKEAEEQLVWPYKQLDEAPIVVPLKDQTLGLAGPSAVLRTAVQTILFQLSVLHSYRDVEFITLVPEADYQKEWSAWRWLPHTKIRHLNLRGIVHHAQSRDMVLNSFYQMLTKRRQQVKEAGNETVVFQPHY
;
A
#
# COMPACT_ATOMS: atom_id res chain seq x y z
N LYS A 1 3.32 3.37 -39.86
CA LYS A 1 2.35 3.08 -38.77
C LYS A 1 2.84 1.95 -37.83
N LEU A 2 3.33 0.80 -38.33
CA LEU A 2 3.78 -0.35 -37.52
C LEU A 2 4.86 -0.03 -36.47
N LYS A 3 5.93 0.70 -36.84
CA LYS A 3 7.02 1.08 -35.91
C LYS A 3 6.53 1.88 -34.69
N LYS A 4 5.52 2.74 -34.84
CA LYS A 4 4.94 3.53 -33.74
C LYS A 4 4.11 2.64 -32.80
N LYS A 5 3.30 1.72 -33.34
CA LYS A 5 2.53 0.73 -32.55
C LYS A 5 3.44 -0.18 -31.72
N THR A 6 4.54 -0.67 -32.32
CA THR A 6 5.55 -1.45 -31.59
C THR A 6 6.20 -0.65 -30.45
N LYS A 7 6.46 0.64 -30.66
CA LYS A 7 7.00 1.52 -29.62
C LYS A 7 6.02 1.71 -28.46
N LEU A 8 4.73 1.93 -28.74
CA LEU A 8 3.69 2.06 -27.71
C LEU A 8 3.55 0.77 -26.88
N LYS A 9 3.50 -0.40 -27.55
CA LYS A 9 3.47 -1.70 -26.87
C LYS A 9 4.70 -1.93 -25.98
N LYS A 10 5.87 -1.46 -26.40
CA LYS A 10 7.10 -1.53 -25.60
C LYS A 10 7.02 -0.62 -24.36
N LEU A 11 6.47 0.59 -24.50
CA LEU A 11 6.27 1.51 -23.38
C LEU A 11 5.26 0.96 -22.38
N GLU A 12 4.13 0.45 -22.85
CA GLU A 12 3.11 -0.21 -22.04
C GLU A 12 3.72 -1.37 -21.24
N LYS A 13 4.42 -2.29 -21.90
CA LYS A 13 5.09 -3.41 -21.21
C LYS A 13 6.14 -2.94 -20.20
N LYS A 14 6.88 -1.88 -20.51
CA LYS A 14 7.87 -1.28 -19.59
C LYS A 14 7.17 -0.71 -18.35
N GLN A 15 6.05 0.00 -18.53
CA GLN A 15 5.26 0.56 -17.45
C GLN A 15 4.64 -0.55 -16.58
N LYS A 16 3.99 -1.56 -17.17
CA LYS A 16 3.45 -2.72 -16.41
C LYS A 16 4.52 -3.40 -15.57
N LYS A 17 5.70 -3.65 -16.17
CA LYS A 17 6.82 -4.28 -15.45
C LYS A 17 7.33 -3.41 -14.30
N ALA A 18 7.45 -2.09 -14.50
CA ALA A 18 7.85 -1.18 -13.45
C ALA A 18 6.83 -1.15 -12.30
N LEU A 19 5.54 -1.06 -12.61
CA LEU A 19 4.47 -1.06 -11.62
C LEU A 19 4.41 -2.36 -10.82
N ALA A 20 4.51 -3.51 -11.48
CA ALA A 20 4.55 -4.81 -10.82
C ALA A 20 5.80 -4.99 -9.95
N TYR A 21 6.95 -4.47 -10.39
CA TYR A 21 8.16 -4.48 -9.58
C TYR A 21 8.00 -3.61 -8.31
N MET A 22 7.48 -2.38 -8.46
CA MET A 22 7.28 -1.46 -7.34
C MET A 22 6.16 -1.92 -6.41
N ASN A 23 5.12 -2.60 -6.91
CA ASN A 23 3.97 -3.07 -6.15
C ASN A 23 3.75 -4.57 -6.38
N PRO A 24 4.62 -5.42 -5.78
CA PRO A 24 4.57 -6.87 -5.99
C PRO A 24 3.23 -7.47 -5.57
N SER A 25 2.90 -8.65 -6.11
CA SER A 25 1.71 -9.38 -5.67
C SER A 25 1.90 -9.97 -4.27
N ILE A 26 0.82 -10.46 -3.67
CA ILE A 26 0.91 -11.10 -2.36
C ILE A 26 1.78 -12.35 -2.39
N ASP A 27 1.74 -13.10 -3.50
CA ASP A 27 2.55 -14.30 -3.71
C ASP A 27 4.04 -13.93 -3.86
N ASP A 28 4.35 -12.86 -4.58
CA ASP A 28 5.72 -12.34 -4.69
C ASP A 28 6.26 -11.94 -3.31
N LEU A 29 5.46 -11.24 -2.50
CA LEU A 29 5.86 -10.81 -1.16
C LEU A 29 6.03 -12.00 -0.20
N ALA A 30 5.18 -13.03 -0.32
CA ALA A 30 5.33 -14.26 0.43
C ALA A 30 6.64 -14.97 0.07
N GLY A 31 6.98 -15.04 -1.22
CA GLY A 31 8.28 -15.51 -1.69
C GLY A 31 9.44 -14.71 -1.10
N MET A 32 9.37 -13.36 -1.17
CA MET A 32 10.40 -12.48 -0.61
C MET A 32 10.63 -12.71 0.89
N GLY A 33 9.54 -12.85 1.66
CA GLY A 33 9.63 -13.12 3.10
C GLY A 33 10.25 -14.48 3.40
N LYS A 34 9.88 -15.51 2.64
CA LYS A 34 10.42 -16.88 2.78
C LYS A 34 11.90 -16.97 2.44
N GLU A 35 12.34 -16.27 1.40
CA GLU A 35 13.73 -16.30 0.90
C GLU A 35 14.64 -15.29 1.59
N TYR A 36 14.09 -14.49 2.52
CA TYR A 36 14.81 -13.37 3.13
C TYR A 36 15.42 -12.43 2.08
N HIS A 37 14.62 -12.11 1.07
CA HIS A 37 15.06 -11.37 -0.10
C HIS A 37 15.57 -9.97 0.27
N ALA A 38 16.59 -9.47 -0.42
CA ALA A 38 17.19 -8.15 -0.16
C ALA A 38 16.24 -6.94 -0.31
N ARG A 39 15.00 -7.17 -0.74
CA ARG A 39 13.95 -6.15 -0.94
C ARG A 39 12.96 -6.08 0.22
N ILE A 40 13.05 -6.98 1.21
CA ILE A 40 12.31 -6.79 2.44
C ILE A 40 12.78 -5.50 3.12
N TYR A 41 11.86 -4.75 3.71
CA TYR A 41 12.13 -3.46 4.36
C TYR A 41 12.71 -2.39 3.44
N GLU A 42 12.51 -2.48 2.12
CA GLU A 42 13.07 -1.50 1.16
C GLU A 42 12.41 -0.11 1.25
N ARG A 43 11.19 0.00 1.81
CA ARG A 43 10.43 1.25 1.88
C ARG A 43 10.64 1.96 3.22
N MET A 44 11.26 3.13 3.16
CA MET A 44 11.59 3.99 4.30
C MET A 44 10.66 5.21 4.33
N SER A 45 10.55 5.87 5.50
CA SER A 45 9.68 7.04 5.73
C SER A 45 9.85 8.21 4.76
N ARG A 46 11.04 8.33 4.15
CA ARG A 46 11.37 9.36 3.15
C ARG A 46 11.03 8.99 1.70
N ASN A 47 10.69 7.73 1.44
CA ASN A 47 10.32 7.29 0.10
C ASN A 47 8.89 7.75 -0.23
N GLU A 48 8.64 8.07 -1.51
CA GLU A 48 7.31 8.45 -1.99
C GLU A 48 6.29 7.31 -1.89
N ASP A 49 6.75 6.06 -1.87
CA ASP A 49 5.93 4.85 -1.77
C ASP A 49 5.78 4.32 -0.33
N PHE A 50 6.24 5.09 0.66
CA PHE A 50 6.06 4.76 2.07
C PHE A 50 4.58 4.65 2.43
N LEU A 51 4.18 3.54 3.07
CA LEU A 51 2.79 3.23 3.41
C LEU A 51 1.83 3.11 2.21
N ASN A 52 2.34 2.95 0.99
CA ASN A 52 1.52 2.57 -0.15
C ASN A 52 1.19 1.07 -0.11
N ILE A 53 -0.07 0.73 -0.31
CA ILE A 53 -0.52 -0.68 -0.33
C ILE A 53 -1.15 -1.02 -1.67
N ARG A 54 -0.96 -2.25 -2.15
CA ARG A 54 -1.68 -2.77 -3.31
C ARG A 54 -2.99 -3.39 -2.85
N VAL A 55 -4.11 -2.91 -3.40
CA VAL A 55 -5.46 -3.42 -3.05
C VAL A 55 -6.04 -4.37 -4.09
N GLY A 56 -5.41 -4.46 -5.27
CA GLY A 56 -5.86 -5.36 -6.33
C GLY A 56 -5.19 -5.05 -7.66
N THR A 57 -5.84 -5.45 -8.74
CA THR A 57 -5.49 -5.09 -10.12
C THR A 57 -6.68 -4.45 -10.80
N GLY A 58 -6.43 -3.52 -11.69
CA GLY A 58 -7.47 -2.81 -12.42
C GLY A 58 -6.88 -1.94 -13.53
N GLU A 59 -7.70 -1.04 -14.03
CA GLU A 59 -7.32 -0.11 -15.09
C GLU A 59 -6.71 1.16 -14.50
N ILE A 60 -5.57 1.59 -15.07
CA ILE A 60 -4.95 2.88 -14.73
C ILE A 60 -4.65 3.66 -16.00
N ILE A 61 -4.49 4.98 -15.87
CA ILE A 61 -4.07 5.83 -16.99
C ILE A 61 -2.59 5.56 -17.32
N SER A 62 -2.27 5.50 -18.61
CA SER A 62 -0.89 5.42 -19.10
C SER A 62 -0.04 6.59 -18.64
N SER A 63 1.19 6.30 -18.22
CA SER A 63 2.17 7.32 -17.82
C SER A 63 2.72 8.11 -19.01
N PHE A 64 2.51 7.61 -20.23
CA PHE A 64 2.93 8.23 -21.47
C PHE A 64 1.70 8.73 -22.25
N LYS A 65 1.89 9.82 -22.99
CA LYS A 65 0.86 10.38 -23.87
C LYS A 65 1.15 10.06 -25.33
N THR A 66 0.11 9.76 -26.08
CA THR A 66 0.17 9.66 -27.54
C THR A 66 -0.16 11.03 -28.14
N ASN A 67 0.78 11.64 -28.85
CA ASN A 67 0.48 12.83 -29.64
C ASN A 67 0.00 12.40 -31.03
N TYR A 68 -1.30 12.14 -31.16
CA TYR A 68 -1.95 11.86 -32.45
C TYR A 68 -2.50 13.17 -33.00
N GLN A 69 -2.10 13.50 -34.22
CA GLN A 69 -2.64 14.62 -34.97
C GLN A 69 -3.32 14.02 -36.20
N PRO A 70 -4.66 14.10 -36.31
CA PRO A 70 -5.36 13.67 -37.51
C PRO A 70 -4.92 14.54 -38.69
N ALA A 71 -4.83 13.93 -39.88
CA ALA A 71 -4.52 14.68 -41.10
C ALA A 71 -5.74 15.49 -41.57
N GLU A 72 -6.94 14.93 -41.39
CA GLU A 72 -8.25 15.53 -41.70
C GLU A 72 -9.27 15.11 -40.62
N GLU A 73 -10.34 15.87 -40.42
CA GLU A 73 -11.44 15.50 -39.51
C GLU A 73 -12.47 14.61 -40.23
N ASP A 74 -12.01 13.44 -40.70
CA ASP A 74 -12.85 12.44 -41.37
C ASP A 74 -13.08 11.20 -40.49
N ASP A 75 -14.03 10.36 -40.91
CA ASP A 75 -14.38 9.15 -40.15
C ASP A 75 -13.23 8.12 -40.13
N LEU A 76 -12.37 8.09 -41.16
CA LEU A 76 -11.17 7.25 -41.19
C LEU A 76 -10.12 7.70 -40.16
N SER A 77 -9.96 9.01 -39.96
CA SER A 77 -9.04 9.54 -38.94
C SER A 77 -9.53 9.27 -37.52
N LYS A 78 -10.85 9.28 -37.30
CA LYS A 78 -11.48 8.85 -36.04
C LYS A 78 -11.25 7.36 -35.79
N GLU A 79 -11.56 6.50 -36.76
CA GLU A 79 -11.35 5.05 -36.64
C GLU A 79 -9.87 4.70 -36.40
N ALA A 80 -8.96 5.44 -37.05
CA ALA A 80 -7.53 5.29 -36.80
C ALA A 80 -7.11 5.72 -35.38
N GLU A 81 -7.73 6.75 -34.80
CA GLU A 81 -7.50 7.12 -33.39
C GLU A 81 -7.99 6.02 -32.46
N GLU A 82 -9.20 5.51 -32.67
CA GLU A 82 -9.80 4.44 -31.86
C GLU A 82 -8.93 3.18 -31.87
N GLN A 83 -8.37 2.79 -33.02
CA GLN A 83 -7.57 1.57 -33.12
C GLN A 83 -6.10 1.73 -32.71
N LEU A 84 -5.53 2.94 -32.80
CA LEU A 84 -4.09 3.16 -32.59
C LEU A 84 -3.75 3.89 -31.30
N VAL A 85 -4.70 4.63 -30.73
CA VAL A 85 -4.46 5.51 -29.58
C VAL A 85 -5.21 5.02 -28.35
N TRP A 86 -6.52 4.77 -28.45
CA TRP A 86 -7.34 4.41 -27.29
C TRP A 86 -6.84 3.17 -26.53
N PRO A 87 -6.37 2.08 -27.17
CA PRO A 87 -5.88 0.90 -26.46
C PRO A 87 -4.62 1.16 -25.61
N TYR A 88 -3.96 2.31 -25.81
CA TYR A 88 -2.77 2.70 -25.07
C TYR A 88 -3.02 3.89 -24.13
N LYS A 89 -4.27 4.37 -24.00
CA LYS A 89 -4.63 5.40 -23.02
C LYS A 89 -4.69 4.84 -21.59
N GLN A 90 -5.06 3.58 -21.46
CA GLN A 90 -5.15 2.87 -20.18
C GLN A 90 -4.30 1.60 -20.20
N LEU A 91 -3.87 1.17 -19.01
CA LEU A 91 -3.23 -0.11 -18.78
C LEU A 91 -4.19 -0.99 -17.99
N ASP A 92 -4.60 -2.09 -18.59
CA ASP A 92 -5.39 -3.10 -17.92
C ASP A 92 -4.52 -3.97 -17.01
N GLU A 93 -5.14 -4.57 -15.99
CA GLU A 93 -4.51 -5.48 -15.03
C GLU A 93 -3.28 -4.89 -14.30
N ALA A 94 -3.23 -3.57 -14.15
CA ALA A 94 -2.16 -2.90 -13.41
C ALA A 94 -2.46 -2.92 -11.90
N PRO A 95 -1.44 -2.97 -11.03
CA PRO A 95 -1.66 -2.93 -9.59
C PRO A 95 -2.29 -1.59 -9.17
N ILE A 96 -3.41 -1.66 -8.46
CA ILE A 96 -4.06 -0.49 -7.89
C ILE A 96 -3.47 -0.24 -6.50
N VAL A 97 -2.96 0.98 -6.31
CA VAL A 97 -2.21 1.37 -5.12
C VAL A 97 -2.96 2.47 -4.37
N VAL A 98 -3.04 2.33 -3.06
CA VAL A 98 -3.65 3.31 -2.15
C VAL A 98 -2.59 3.77 -1.15
N PRO A 99 -2.31 5.08 -1.04
CA PRO A 99 -1.42 5.60 -0.01
C PRO A 99 -2.11 5.60 1.36
N LEU A 100 -1.47 5.15 2.44
CA LEU A 100 -2.07 5.22 3.79
C LEU A 100 -1.52 6.35 4.65
N LYS A 101 -0.44 7.01 4.23
CA LYS A 101 0.30 7.98 5.03
C LYS A 101 -0.57 9.12 5.56
N ASP A 102 -1.44 9.67 4.70
CA ASP A 102 -2.20 10.89 4.97
C ASP A 102 -3.72 10.69 4.86
N GLN A 103 -4.19 9.43 4.89
CA GLN A 103 -5.62 9.12 4.75
C GLN A 103 -6.05 7.86 5.50
N THR A 104 -7.35 7.77 5.76
CA THR A 104 -7.99 6.62 6.41
C THR A 104 -8.57 5.68 5.36
N LEU A 105 -8.32 4.38 5.50
CA LEU A 105 -8.94 3.34 4.67
C LEU A 105 -10.12 2.70 5.41
N GLY A 106 -11.30 2.77 4.81
CA GLY A 106 -12.48 2.00 5.22
C GLY A 106 -12.71 0.82 4.29
N LEU A 107 -13.03 -0.35 4.84
CA LEU A 107 -13.36 -1.57 4.08
C LEU A 107 -14.78 -2.01 4.43
N ALA A 108 -15.58 -2.34 3.43
CA ALA A 108 -16.97 -2.78 3.59
C ALA A 108 -17.22 -4.10 2.85
N GLY A 109 -17.88 -5.05 3.51
CA GLY A 109 -18.14 -6.38 2.95
C GLY A 109 -18.30 -7.46 4.03
N PRO A 110 -18.39 -8.74 3.61
CA PRO A 110 -18.51 -9.86 4.54
C PRO A 110 -17.28 -9.98 5.45
N SER A 111 -17.50 -10.30 6.73
CA SER A 111 -16.44 -10.30 7.75
C SER A 111 -15.24 -11.17 7.42
N ALA A 112 -15.45 -12.34 6.81
CA ALA A 112 -14.37 -13.22 6.39
C ALA A 112 -13.50 -12.59 5.28
N VAL A 113 -14.11 -11.92 4.30
CA VAL A 113 -13.40 -11.24 3.21
C VAL A 113 -12.62 -10.04 3.74
N LEU A 114 -13.23 -9.25 4.63
CA LEU A 114 -12.59 -8.11 5.27
C LEU A 114 -11.37 -8.53 6.10
N ARG A 115 -11.48 -9.63 6.83
CA ARG A 115 -10.36 -10.18 7.61
C ARG A 115 -9.17 -10.54 6.72
N THR A 116 -9.42 -11.26 5.63
CA THR A 116 -8.37 -11.57 4.63
C THR A 116 -7.76 -10.29 4.04
N ALA A 117 -8.59 -9.28 3.74
CA ALA A 117 -8.10 -8.01 3.20
C ALA A 117 -7.19 -7.28 4.20
N VAL A 118 -7.59 -7.18 5.48
CA VAL A 118 -6.78 -6.56 6.53
C VAL A 118 -5.47 -7.33 6.75
N GLN A 119 -5.53 -8.66 6.84
CA GLN A 119 -4.33 -9.49 6.95
C GLN A 119 -3.40 -9.32 5.74
N THR A 120 -3.94 -9.23 4.54
CA THR A 120 -3.18 -8.98 3.31
C THR A 120 -2.49 -7.62 3.36
N ILE A 121 -3.17 -6.57 3.82
CA ILE A 121 -2.61 -5.23 3.99
C ILE A 121 -1.48 -5.24 5.02
N LEU A 122 -1.72 -5.80 6.21
CA LEU A 122 -0.72 -5.88 7.27
C LEU A 122 0.50 -6.70 6.83
N PHE A 123 0.30 -7.77 6.07
CA PHE A 123 1.40 -8.58 5.56
C PHE A 123 2.25 -7.80 4.57
N GLN A 124 1.63 -7.13 3.59
CA GLN A 124 2.33 -6.26 2.64
C GLN A 124 3.18 -5.21 3.37
N LEU A 125 2.58 -4.51 4.34
CA LEU A 125 3.29 -3.51 5.15
C LEU A 125 4.44 -4.14 5.93
N SER A 126 4.22 -5.32 6.51
CA SER A 126 5.22 -6.03 7.31
C SER A 126 6.41 -6.52 6.51
N VAL A 127 6.25 -6.83 5.21
CA VAL A 127 7.35 -7.26 4.34
C VAL A 127 8.11 -6.06 3.81
N LEU A 128 7.40 -4.99 3.42
CA LEU A 128 8.01 -3.84 2.73
C LEU A 128 8.58 -2.78 3.67
N HIS A 129 8.18 -2.74 4.94
CA HIS A 129 8.62 -1.74 5.92
C HIS A 129 9.24 -2.38 7.14
N SER A 130 10.32 -1.78 7.65
CA SER A 130 10.93 -2.22 8.91
C SER A 130 9.95 -2.07 10.07
N TYR A 131 9.97 -3.02 11.02
CA TYR A 131 9.29 -2.87 12.31
C TYR A 131 9.81 -1.68 13.14
N ARG A 132 10.92 -1.07 12.70
CA ARG A 132 11.44 0.17 13.28
C ARG A 132 10.70 1.41 12.80
N ASP A 133 10.17 1.34 11.58
CA ASP A 133 9.48 2.44 10.90
C ASP A 133 7.97 2.33 11.02
N VAL A 134 7.42 1.12 11.12
CA VAL A 134 5.99 0.84 11.24
C VAL A 134 5.73 -0.17 12.35
N GLU A 135 4.83 0.16 13.28
CA GLU A 135 4.32 -0.74 14.31
C GLU A 135 2.80 -0.89 14.14
N PHE A 136 2.24 -2.06 14.46
CA PHE A 136 0.81 -2.32 14.29
C PHE A 136 0.09 -2.29 15.63
N ILE A 137 -1.03 -1.56 15.68
CA ILE A 137 -2.01 -1.65 16.75
C ILE A 137 -3.32 -2.15 16.14
N THR A 138 -3.65 -3.41 16.39
CA THR A 138 -4.82 -4.09 15.83
C THR A 138 -5.82 -4.44 16.94
N LEU A 139 -7.06 -3.98 16.77
CA LEU A 139 -8.18 -4.35 17.63
C LEU A 139 -8.94 -5.49 16.97
N VAL A 140 -8.99 -6.65 17.60
CA VAL A 140 -9.61 -7.86 17.02
C VAL A 140 -10.61 -8.49 18.00
N PRO A 141 -11.69 -9.10 17.52
CA PRO A 141 -12.62 -9.81 18.39
C PRO A 141 -11.92 -10.95 19.14
N GLU A 142 -12.22 -11.10 20.44
CA GLU A 142 -11.63 -12.15 21.27
C GLU A 142 -11.90 -13.56 20.71
N ALA A 143 -13.12 -13.79 20.20
CA ALA A 143 -13.53 -15.06 19.61
C ALA A 143 -12.71 -15.46 18.37
N ASP A 144 -12.17 -14.48 17.64
CA ASP A 144 -11.39 -14.71 16.41
C ASP A 144 -9.89 -14.83 16.71
N TYR A 145 -9.43 -14.33 17.87
CA TYR A 145 -8.01 -14.18 18.16
C TYR A 145 -7.23 -15.50 17.99
N GLN A 146 -7.68 -16.57 18.65
CA GLN A 146 -6.94 -17.84 18.64
C GLN A 146 -6.83 -18.45 17.24
N LYS A 147 -7.90 -18.35 16.45
CA LYS A 147 -8.00 -18.99 15.12
C LYS A 147 -7.32 -18.19 14.03
N GLU A 148 -7.39 -16.86 14.10
CA GLU A 148 -7.07 -15.99 12.96
C GLU A 148 -5.90 -15.01 13.24
N TRP A 149 -5.64 -14.66 14.50
CA TRP A 149 -4.71 -13.57 14.84
C TRP A 149 -3.54 -13.98 15.73
N SER A 150 -3.60 -15.13 16.40
CA SER A 150 -2.57 -15.59 17.33
C SER A 150 -1.18 -15.68 16.68
N ALA A 151 -1.11 -16.13 15.43
CA ALA A 151 0.14 -16.22 14.65
C ALA A 151 0.78 -14.85 14.37
N TRP A 152 -0.01 -13.79 14.26
CA TRP A 152 0.50 -12.43 14.01
C TRP A 152 1.39 -11.93 15.15
N ARG A 153 1.27 -12.50 16.35
CA ARG A 153 2.08 -12.17 17.52
C ARG A 153 3.58 -12.39 17.30
N TRP A 154 3.95 -13.25 16.35
CA TRP A 154 5.35 -13.51 16.00
C TRP A 154 5.98 -12.38 15.19
N LEU A 155 5.18 -11.54 14.52
CA LEU A 155 5.70 -10.42 13.76
C LEU A 155 6.24 -9.33 14.70
N PRO A 156 7.46 -8.83 14.46
CA PRO A 156 8.07 -7.81 15.30
C PRO A 156 7.29 -6.49 15.27
N HIS A 157 6.57 -6.20 14.18
CA HIS A 157 5.68 -5.03 14.03
C HIS A 157 4.59 -4.96 15.09
N THR A 158 4.18 -6.10 15.67
CA THR A 158 3.13 -6.12 16.70
C THR A 158 3.65 -5.80 18.11
N LYS A 159 4.94 -5.48 18.26
CA LYS A 159 5.51 -5.00 19.52
C LYS A 159 5.57 -3.48 19.50
N ILE A 160 4.81 -2.83 20.37
CA ILE A 160 4.88 -1.38 20.57
C ILE A 160 6.10 -1.09 21.45
N ARG A 161 7.25 -0.79 20.83
CA ARG A 161 8.54 -0.77 21.55
C ARG A 161 8.59 0.27 22.66
N HIS A 162 8.06 1.47 22.40
CA HIS A 162 8.08 2.57 23.37
C HIS A 162 7.22 2.32 24.62
N LEU A 163 6.22 1.44 24.52
CA LEU A 163 5.33 1.10 25.63
C LEU A 163 5.64 -0.28 26.23
N ASN A 164 6.53 -1.04 25.58
CA ASN A 164 6.75 -2.46 25.86
C ASN A 164 5.45 -3.29 25.89
N LEU A 165 4.48 -2.93 25.04
CA LEU A 165 3.19 -3.59 24.91
C LEU A 165 3.09 -4.39 23.62
N ARG A 166 2.08 -5.27 23.55
CA ARG A 166 1.68 -5.93 22.31
C ARG A 166 0.54 -5.13 21.67
N GLY A 167 0.67 -4.87 20.37
CA GLY A 167 -0.29 -4.12 19.60
C GLY A 167 -1.47 -4.93 19.11
N ILE A 168 -1.45 -6.27 19.19
CA ILE A 168 -2.66 -7.08 18.98
C ILE A 168 -3.47 -7.08 20.27
N VAL A 169 -4.60 -6.38 20.22
CA VAL A 169 -5.52 -6.16 21.34
C VAL A 169 -6.80 -6.94 21.08
N HIS A 170 -7.12 -7.85 22.00
CA HIS A 170 -8.31 -8.70 21.90
C HIS A 170 -9.10 -8.84 23.20
N HIS A 171 -8.46 -8.64 24.36
CA HIS A 171 -9.12 -8.67 25.67
C HIS A 171 -9.43 -7.26 26.20
N ALA A 172 -10.56 -7.11 26.89
CA ALA A 172 -11.01 -5.82 27.44
C ALA A 172 -9.96 -5.12 28.32
N GLN A 173 -9.29 -5.85 29.22
CA GLN A 173 -8.26 -5.27 30.09
C GLN A 173 -7.06 -4.74 29.30
N SER A 174 -6.59 -5.52 28.30
CA SER A 174 -5.47 -5.10 27.44
C SER A 174 -5.82 -3.91 26.56
N ARG A 175 -7.11 -3.79 26.17
CA ARG A 175 -7.61 -2.72 25.32
C ARG A 175 -7.45 -1.37 25.97
N ASP A 176 -7.94 -1.20 27.18
CA ASP A 176 -7.93 0.10 27.82
C ASP A 176 -6.49 0.54 28.13
N MET A 177 -5.62 -0.39 28.56
CA MET A 177 -4.20 -0.11 28.78
C MET A 177 -3.48 0.34 27.50
N VAL A 178 -3.64 -0.39 26.39
CA VAL A 178 -2.96 -0.08 25.12
C VAL A 178 -3.51 1.23 24.53
N LEU A 179 -4.84 1.39 24.48
CA LEU A 179 -5.45 2.58 23.89
C LEU A 179 -5.17 3.85 24.70
N ASN A 180 -5.17 3.78 26.03
CA ASN A 180 -4.82 4.94 26.86
C ASN A 180 -3.35 5.36 26.65
N SER A 181 -2.44 4.38 26.64
CA SER A 181 -1.01 4.64 26.40
C SER A 181 -0.76 5.19 24.99
N PHE A 182 -1.46 4.66 23.99
CA PHE A 182 -1.40 5.14 22.62
C PHE A 182 -1.98 6.56 22.48
N TYR A 183 -3.10 6.85 23.13
CA TYR A 183 -3.71 8.18 23.15
C TYR A 183 -2.79 9.25 23.77
N GLN A 184 -2.11 8.91 24.87
CA GLN A 184 -1.10 9.78 25.48
C GLN A 184 0.05 10.07 24.52
N MET A 185 0.53 9.05 23.80
CA MET A 185 1.57 9.21 22.79
C MET A 185 1.11 10.11 21.64
N LEU A 186 -0.11 9.91 21.10
CA LEU A 186 -0.69 10.78 20.07
C LEU A 186 -0.83 12.22 20.54
N THR A 187 -1.25 12.43 21.79
CA THR A 187 -1.36 13.75 22.41
C THR A 187 0.00 14.45 22.47
N LYS A 188 1.07 13.72 22.84
CA LYS A 188 2.44 14.23 22.84
C LYS A 188 2.91 14.61 21.43
N ARG A 189 2.69 13.76 20.42
CA ARG A 189 3.02 14.06 19.01
C ARG A 189 2.29 15.31 18.53
N ARG A 190 1.00 15.43 18.83
CA ARG A 190 0.21 16.62 18.50
C ARG A 190 0.77 17.89 19.14
N GLN A 191 1.25 17.81 20.38
CA GLN A 191 1.88 18.95 21.05
C GLN A 191 3.20 19.32 20.37
N GLN A 192 4.05 18.35 20.02
CA GLN A 192 5.31 18.60 19.30
C GLN A 192 5.08 19.26 17.93
N VAL A 193 4.03 18.86 17.20
CA VAL A 193 3.65 19.51 15.93
C VAL A 193 3.26 20.97 16.17
N LYS A 194 2.51 21.28 17.24
CA LYS A 194 2.15 22.66 17.58
C LYS A 194 3.36 23.51 17.95
N GLU A 195 4.32 22.94 18.66
CA GLU A 195 5.55 23.62 19.10
C GLU A 195 6.55 23.86 17.97
N ALA A 196 6.58 22.97 16.97
CA ALA A 196 7.48 23.08 15.82
C ALA A 196 7.15 24.24 14.86
N GLY A 197 5.97 24.85 14.96
CA GLY A 197 5.56 25.96 14.11
C GLY A 197 5.59 25.60 12.63
N ASN A 198 6.58 26.12 11.90
CA ASN A 198 6.76 25.89 10.46
C ASN A 198 7.69 24.71 10.12
N GLU A 199 8.31 24.06 11.11
CA GLU A 199 9.18 22.92 10.87
C GLU A 199 8.37 21.63 10.70
N THR A 200 8.70 20.85 9.65
CA THR A 200 8.07 19.54 9.42
C THR A 200 8.55 18.53 10.44
N VAL A 201 7.68 18.12 11.35
CA VAL A 201 7.98 17.04 12.32
C VAL A 201 7.62 15.70 11.71
N VAL A 202 8.62 14.82 11.59
CA VAL A 202 8.42 13.42 11.18
C VAL A 202 8.53 12.53 12.41
N PHE A 203 7.51 11.69 12.62
CA PHE A 203 7.52 10.74 13.72
C PHE A 203 7.86 9.34 13.25
N GLN A 204 8.62 8.63 14.07
CA GLN A 204 8.85 7.20 13.91
C GLN A 204 8.64 6.51 15.28
N PRO A 205 8.09 5.29 15.31
CA PRO A 205 7.46 4.59 14.18
C PRO A 205 6.11 5.23 13.79
N HIS A 206 5.64 4.94 12.58
CA HIS A 206 4.24 5.11 12.18
C HIS A 206 3.41 3.96 12.75
N TYR A 207 2.15 4.22 13.05
CA TYR A 207 1.23 3.28 13.70
C TYR A 207 0.01 3.01 12.82
#